data_AF-A0A968T2M6-F1
#
_entry.id   AF-A0A968T2M6-F1
#
_cell.length_a   1.000
_cell.length_b   1.000
_cell.length_c   1.000
_cell.angle_alpha   90.00
_cell.angle_beta   90.00
_cell.angle_gamma   90.00
#
_symmetry.space_group_name_H-M   'P 1'
#
loop_
_entity.id
_entity.type
_entity.pdbx_description
1 polymer ?
#
loop_
_entity_poly.entity_id
_entity_poly.type
_entity_poly.pdbx_seq_one_letter_code
_entity_poly.pdbx_strand_id
1 'polypeptide(L)'
;MKNIKYNRLFAFLITLFLGVGCSSNYLDIEPKGVISMNSFYKTDDDAKGAIYAVYDILQGMNADSWTSMYMLKTLQADEIYCGGARRGDYPPYEELNEFRYGSSNAVITKLFEQSYWGIYRANMVIENVAPDSPAKKVIIAEAKALRALLYFDLVDLWGKVPLVLITAKTPTEYNQKRAETAEVWSQIEKDLLEAIPDLPLKSEQKGGDVVRFSKGAAQSTLGKAYLFQKKYAEASNMFKKVIDSNEYGLEPDYSRILRKDTEFKVESVFEISYSADKIMIGDIYMDSETK
;
A
#
# COMPACT_ATOMS: atom_id res chain seq x y z
N MET A 1 43.14 18.25 -66.51
CA MET A 1 43.31 17.21 -65.44
C MET A 1 43.38 17.75 -64.01
N LYS A 2 43.68 19.05 -63.75
CA LYS A 2 43.70 19.60 -62.37
C LYS A 2 42.28 19.69 -61.73
N ASN A 3 41.25 20.10 -62.48
CA ASN A 3 39.89 20.30 -61.95
C ASN A 3 39.18 19.00 -61.51
N ILE A 4 39.55 17.84 -62.10
CA ILE A 4 38.97 16.54 -61.74
C ILE A 4 39.47 16.07 -60.36
N LYS A 5 40.70 16.44 -59.98
CA LYS A 5 41.25 16.11 -58.65
C LYS A 5 40.58 16.92 -57.54
N TYR A 6 40.27 18.19 -57.79
CA TYR A 6 39.53 19.04 -56.82
C TYR A 6 38.07 18.60 -56.65
N ASN A 7 37.38 18.21 -57.73
CA ASN A 7 36.01 17.67 -57.62
C ASN A 7 35.94 16.34 -56.87
N ARG A 8 36.96 15.48 -56.99
CA ARG A 8 37.05 14.23 -56.21
C ARG A 8 37.36 14.48 -54.74
N LEU A 9 38.20 15.47 -54.43
CA LEU A 9 38.50 15.87 -53.05
C LEU A 9 37.29 16.54 -52.38
N PHE A 10 36.56 17.37 -53.12
CA PHE A 10 35.33 18.02 -52.66
C PHE A 10 34.20 17.01 -52.42
N ALA A 11 34.03 16.05 -53.33
CA ALA A 11 33.09 14.95 -53.14
C ALA A 11 33.46 14.10 -51.91
N PHE A 12 34.74 13.81 -51.68
CA PHE A 12 35.20 13.07 -50.50
C PHE A 12 34.97 13.83 -49.19
N LEU A 13 35.18 15.15 -49.18
CA LEU A 13 34.90 16.03 -48.03
C LEU A 13 33.40 16.12 -47.71
N ILE A 14 32.53 16.14 -48.73
CA ILE A 14 31.07 16.09 -48.54
C ILE A 14 30.64 14.74 -47.95
N THR A 15 31.19 13.64 -48.44
CA THR A 15 30.87 12.29 -47.91
C THR A 15 31.35 12.13 -46.46
N LEU A 16 32.46 12.77 -46.06
CA LEU A 16 32.95 12.76 -44.69
C LEU A 16 32.04 13.56 -43.73
N PHE A 17 31.36 14.60 -44.22
CA PHE A 17 30.40 15.39 -43.44
C PHE A 17 29.03 14.73 -43.28
N LEU A 18 28.65 13.82 -44.20
CA LEU A 18 27.39 13.06 -44.11
C LEU A 18 27.40 11.98 -43.00
N GLY A 19 28.56 11.69 -42.40
CA GLY A 19 28.71 10.73 -41.30
C GLY A 19 28.50 11.32 -39.89
N VAL A 20 28.39 12.64 -39.76
CA VAL A 20 28.09 13.31 -38.47
C VAL A 20 26.58 13.42 -38.29
N GLY A 21 25.90 12.27 -38.28
CA GLY A 21 24.49 12.18 -37.93
C GLY A 21 24.29 12.47 -36.44
N CYS A 22 23.17 13.11 -36.09
CA CYS A 22 22.77 13.32 -34.69
C CYS A 22 22.96 12.02 -33.89
N SER A 23 23.64 12.12 -32.75
CA SER A 23 23.69 11.02 -31.78
C SER A 23 22.26 10.53 -31.53
N SER A 24 22.07 9.21 -31.47
CA SER A 24 20.78 8.55 -31.18
C SER A 24 20.04 9.18 -29.98
N ASN A 25 20.78 9.78 -29.06
CA ASN A 25 20.31 10.36 -27.81
C ASN A 25 19.68 11.76 -27.96
N TYR A 26 19.61 12.35 -29.16
CA TYR A 26 18.96 13.67 -29.36
C TYR A 26 17.44 13.61 -29.11
N LEU A 27 16.83 12.44 -29.32
CA LEU A 27 15.40 12.20 -29.07
C LEU A 27 15.11 11.62 -27.68
N ASP A 28 16.15 11.22 -26.94
CA ASP A 28 16.03 10.70 -25.57
C ASP A 28 16.03 11.87 -24.58
N ILE A 29 14.94 12.63 -24.57
CA ILE A 29 14.75 13.74 -23.64
C ILE A 29 14.12 13.18 -22.36
N GLU A 30 14.92 13.06 -21.30
CA GLU A 30 14.40 12.74 -19.96
C GLU A 30 13.36 13.80 -19.52
N PRO A 31 12.17 13.38 -19.06
CA PRO A 31 11.14 14.31 -18.61
C PRO A 31 11.65 15.11 -17.40
N LYS A 32 11.63 16.44 -17.52
CA LYS A 32 12.06 17.34 -16.44
C LYS A 32 11.02 17.33 -15.32
N GLY A 33 11.50 17.30 -14.08
CA GLY A 33 10.63 17.31 -12.89
C GLY A 33 10.03 15.95 -12.53
N VAL A 34 10.43 14.86 -13.21
CA VAL A 34 10.05 13.49 -12.88
C VAL A 34 11.27 12.75 -12.36
N ILE A 35 11.16 12.09 -11.21
CA ILE A 35 12.20 11.19 -10.75
C ILE A 35 11.98 9.85 -11.44
N SER A 36 12.95 9.40 -12.24
CA SER A 36 12.82 8.13 -12.94
C SER A 36 12.86 6.97 -11.96
N MET A 37 12.06 5.93 -12.20
CA MET A 37 12.00 4.73 -11.37
C MET A 37 13.39 4.09 -11.16
N ASN A 38 14.23 4.11 -12.19
CA ASN A 38 15.60 3.61 -12.16
C ASN A 38 16.53 4.41 -11.23
N SER A 39 16.16 5.65 -10.90
CA SER A 39 16.95 6.53 -10.05
C SER A 39 16.41 6.67 -8.63
N PHE A 40 15.14 6.34 -8.40
CA PHE A 40 14.44 6.61 -7.15
C PHE A 40 14.89 5.69 -6.00
N TYR A 41 14.83 4.36 -6.12
CA TYR A 41 14.95 3.45 -4.97
C TYR A 41 16.39 3.22 -4.41
N LYS A 42 17.25 4.24 -4.42
CA LYS A 42 18.68 4.10 -4.13
C LYS A 42 19.02 4.27 -2.65
N THR A 43 18.41 5.25 -1.98
CA THR A 43 18.75 5.59 -0.60
C THR A 43 17.71 5.06 0.39
N ASP A 44 18.05 5.08 1.68
CA ASP A 44 17.10 4.75 2.74
C ASP A 44 15.92 5.72 2.79
N ASP A 45 16.15 7.01 2.49
CA ASP A 45 15.11 8.03 2.48
C ASP A 45 14.19 7.88 1.28
N ASP A 46 14.69 7.44 0.13
CA ASP A 46 13.84 7.10 -1.02
C ASP A 46 12.92 5.92 -0.70
N ALA A 47 13.45 4.89 -0.02
CA ALA A 47 12.66 3.74 0.42
C ALA A 47 11.57 4.16 1.43
N LYS A 48 11.90 5.06 2.38
CA LYS A 48 10.91 5.66 3.29
C LYS A 48 9.86 6.47 2.54
N GLY A 49 10.25 7.28 1.55
CA GLY A 49 9.30 8.00 0.71
C GLY A 49 8.36 7.06 -0.05
N ALA A 50 8.88 5.94 -0.54
CA ALA A 50 8.11 4.96 -1.29
C ALA A 50 7.03 4.28 -0.44
N ILE A 51 7.31 3.92 0.81
CA ILE A 51 6.34 3.20 1.65
C ILE A 51 5.12 4.07 1.98
N TYR A 52 5.27 5.40 2.04
CA TYR A 52 4.17 6.31 2.30
C TYR A 52 3.07 6.21 1.26
N ALA A 53 3.41 5.92 0.00
CA ALA A 53 2.42 5.69 -1.04
C ALA A 53 1.51 4.49 -0.72
N VAL A 54 2.02 3.47 -0.02
CA VAL A 54 1.21 2.31 0.40
C VAL A 54 0.27 2.70 1.54
N TYR A 55 0.77 3.42 2.55
CA TYR A 55 -0.05 3.90 3.68
C TYR A 55 -1.15 4.88 3.26
N ASP A 56 -0.88 5.76 2.29
CA ASP A 56 -1.83 6.74 1.75
C ASP A 56 -3.14 6.10 1.26
N ILE A 57 -3.05 4.92 0.62
CA ILE A 57 -4.24 4.19 0.17
C ILE A 57 -5.17 3.84 1.35
N LEU A 58 -4.61 3.47 2.50
CA LEU A 58 -5.40 3.09 3.67
C LEU A 58 -6.21 4.26 4.23
N GLN A 59 -5.69 5.49 4.17
CA GLN A 59 -6.44 6.68 4.55
C GLN A 59 -7.62 6.91 3.60
N GLY A 60 -7.37 6.86 2.28
CA GLY A 60 -8.40 7.03 1.26
C GLY A 60 -9.49 5.96 1.31
N MET A 61 -9.14 4.72 1.66
CA MET A 61 -10.10 3.62 1.81
C MET A 61 -11.05 3.77 3.00
N ASN A 62 -10.81 4.72 3.90
CA ASN A 62 -11.58 4.86 5.14
C ASN A 62 -12.16 6.27 5.37
N ALA A 63 -11.78 7.27 4.56
CA ALA A 63 -12.25 8.65 4.74
C ALA A 63 -12.56 9.41 3.43
N ASP A 64 -12.22 8.87 2.26
CA ASP A 64 -12.46 9.57 0.99
C ASP A 64 -13.83 9.22 0.40
N SER A 65 -14.53 10.24 -0.12
CA SER A 65 -15.67 10.10 -1.02
C SER A 65 -16.78 9.14 -0.55
N TRP A 66 -17.12 9.18 0.75
CA TRP A 66 -18.12 8.28 1.36
C TRP A 66 -17.87 6.79 1.08
N THR A 67 -16.59 6.42 1.06
CA THR A 67 -16.12 5.05 0.88
C THR A 67 -15.32 4.65 2.11
N SER A 68 -15.68 3.51 2.71
CA SER A 68 -15.06 3.05 3.95
C SER A 68 -15.10 1.54 4.04
N MET A 69 -13.91 0.92 4.19
CA MET A 69 -13.80 -0.52 4.42
C MET A 69 -14.50 -0.93 5.71
N TYR A 70 -14.42 -0.09 6.75
CA TYR A 70 -15.16 -0.28 8.00
C TYR A 70 -16.68 -0.28 7.78
N MET A 71 -17.22 0.72 7.05
CA MET A 71 -18.66 0.78 6.77
C MET A 71 -19.14 -0.39 5.92
N LEU A 72 -18.35 -0.83 4.93
CA LEU A 72 -18.69 -2.00 4.12
C LEU A 72 -18.86 -3.26 4.99
N LYS A 73 -17.98 -3.46 5.98
CA LYS A 73 -18.03 -4.61 6.90
C LYS A 73 -19.16 -4.51 7.92
N THR A 74 -19.45 -3.31 8.43
CA THR A 74 -20.42 -3.09 9.53
C THR A 74 -21.86 -2.92 9.07
N LEU A 75 -22.12 -2.28 7.92
CA LEU A 75 -23.48 -2.09 7.43
C LEU A 75 -24.18 -3.40 7.08
N GLN A 76 -23.41 -4.45 6.79
CA GLN A 76 -23.93 -5.79 6.55
C GLN A 76 -24.14 -6.59 7.85
N ALA A 77 -23.87 -6.01 9.02
CA ALA A 77 -24.19 -6.59 10.32
C ALA A 77 -25.51 -6.01 10.87
N ASP A 78 -25.93 -6.49 12.04
CA ASP A 78 -27.14 -6.05 12.76
C ASP A 78 -26.87 -4.96 13.82
N GLU A 79 -25.67 -4.39 13.82
CA GLU A 79 -25.23 -3.40 14.83
C GLU A 79 -25.65 -1.96 14.50
N ILE A 80 -25.78 -1.62 13.21
CA ILE A 80 -25.99 -0.24 12.75
C ILE A 80 -27.02 -0.17 11.61
N TYR A 81 -27.67 0.99 11.50
CA TYR A 81 -28.38 1.40 10.29
C TYR A 81 -27.55 2.46 9.56
N CYS A 82 -27.64 2.49 8.22
CA CYS A 82 -26.91 3.43 7.37
C CYS A 82 -27.05 4.92 7.77
N GLY A 83 -28.14 5.28 8.45
CA GLY A 83 -28.39 6.67 8.87
C GLY A 83 -28.58 7.61 7.67
N GLY A 84 -28.21 8.88 7.83
CA GLY A 84 -28.37 9.94 6.83
C GLY A 84 -29.52 10.91 7.14
N ALA A 85 -29.61 12.00 6.38
CA ALA A 85 -30.62 13.04 6.60
C ALA A 85 -32.05 12.57 6.26
N ARG A 86 -32.17 11.61 5.33
CA ARG A 86 -33.41 10.96 4.90
C ARG A 86 -33.09 9.67 4.14
N ARG A 87 -34.10 8.87 3.81
CA ARG A 87 -33.92 7.74 2.89
C ARG A 87 -33.53 8.23 1.49
N GLY A 88 -32.59 7.54 0.87
CA GLY A 88 -31.94 7.91 -0.38
C GLY A 88 -30.86 8.99 -0.24
N ASP A 89 -30.36 9.29 0.96
CA ASP A 89 -29.29 10.29 1.16
C ASP A 89 -27.95 9.78 0.60
N TYR A 90 -27.63 8.51 0.88
CA TYR A 90 -26.52 7.81 0.22
C TYR A 90 -26.91 6.38 -0.16
N PRO A 91 -27.54 6.19 -1.34
CA PRO A 91 -28.07 4.90 -1.78
C PRO A 91 -27.07 3.72 -1.73
N PRO A 92 -25.78 3.87 -2.09
CA PRO A 92 -24.85 2.74 -2.04
C PRO A 92 -24.68 2.11 -0.65
N TYR A 93 -24.70 2.90 0.43
CA TYR A 93 -24.64 2.35 1.79
C TYR A 93 -25.99 1.82 2.27
N GLU A 94 -27.10 2.45 1.88
CA GLU A 94 -28.45 1.91 2.16
C GLU A 94 -28.64 0.54 1.51
N GLU A 95 -28.17 0.38 0.27
CA GLU A 95 -28.18 -0.91 -0.42
C GLU A 95 -27.39 -1.98 0.31
N LEU A 96 -26.21 -1.65 0.87
CA LEU A 96 -25.41 -2.56 1.69
C LEU A 96 -26.18 -3.01 2.94
N ASN A 97 -26.78 -2.06 3.66
CA ASN A 97 -27.50 -2.34 4.90
C ASN A 97 -28.80 -3.14 4.69
N GLU A 98 -29.42 -3.00 3.52
CA GLU A 98 -30.64 -3.72 3.15
C GLU A 98 -30.38 -4.98 2.30
N PHE A 99 -29.12 -5.31 2.03
CA PHE A 99 -28.72 -6.42 1.15
C PHE A 99 -29.34 -6.36 -0.25
N ARG A 100 -29.50 -5.14 -0.80
CA ARG A 100 -30.07 -4.90 -2.14
C ARG A 100 -29.01 -4.53 -3.19
N TYR A 101 -27.74 -4.58 -2.83
CA TYR A 101 -26.63 -4.20 -3.72
C TYR A 101 -26.36 -5.26 -4.80
N GLY A 102 -25.87 -4.79 -5.94
CA GLY A 102 -25.37 -5.62 -7.04
C GLY A 102 -23.94 -5.25 -7.42
N SER A 103 -23.46 -5.79 -8.54
CA SER A 103 -22.10 -5.51 -9.04
C SER A 103 -21.86 -4.04 -9.41
N SER A 104 -22.91 -3.24 -9.57
CA SER A 104 -22.83 -1.80 -9.86
C SER A 104 -22.72 -0.93 -8.61
N ASN A 105 -22.69 -1.50 -7.40
CA ASN A 105 -22.57 -0.70 -6.18
C ASN A 105 -21.19 0.00 -6.14
N ALA A 106 -21.23 1.32 -6.05
CA ALA A 106 -20.05 2.17 -6.20
C ALA A 106 -19.03 1.96 -5.08
N VAL A 107 -19.48 1.71 -3.84
CA VAL A 107 -18.61 1.49 -2.67
C VAL A 107 -17.83 0.20 -2.84
N ILE A 108 -18.51 -0.89 -3.21
CA ILE A 108 -17.87 -2.20 -3.44
C ILE A 108 -16.83 -2.08 -4.55
N THR A 109 -17.19 -1.44 -5.66
CA THR A 109 -16.27 -1.25 -6.81
C THR A 109 -15.04 -0.45 -6.39
N LYS A 110 -15.24 0.69 -5.72
CA LYS A 110 -14.18 1.59 -5.32
C LYS A 110 -13.21 0.96 -4.32
N LEU A 111 -13.71 0.24 -3.31
CA LEU A 111 -12.86 -0.44 -2.33
C LEU A 111 -12.06 -1.58 -2.96
N PHE A 112 -12.65 -2.31 -3.91
CA PHE A 112 -11.92 -3.33 -4.65
C PHE A 112 -10.77 -2.71 -5.46
N GLU A 113 -11.03 -1.61 -6.19
CA GLU A 113 -10.01 -0.88 -6.95
C GLU A 113 -8.90 -0.33 -6.05
N GLN A 114 -9.27 0.35 -4.94
CA GLN A 114 -8.30 0.90 -4.00
C GLN A 114 -7.42 -0.18 -3.37
N SER A 115 -7.98 -1.34 -3.03
CA SER A 115 -7.19 -2.48 -2.54
C SER A 115 -6.12 -2.90 -3.54
N TYR A 116 -6.46 -3.00 -4.84
CA TYR A 116 -5.49 -3.34 -5.87
C TYR A 116 -4.49 -2.22 -6.18
N TRP A 117 -4.87 -0.95 -6.01
CA TRP A 117 -3.91 0.15 -6.06
C TRP A 117 -2.90 0.08 -4.92
N GLY A 118 -3.34 -0.23 -3.70
CA GLY A 118 -2.45 -0.47 -2.55
C GLY A 118 -1.52 -1.66 -2.78
N ILE A 119 -2.05 -2.78 -3.30
CA ILE A 119 -1.26 -3.97 -3.66
C ILE A 119 -0.21 -3.63 -4.71
N TYR A 120 -0.59 -2.87 -5.75
CA TYR A 120 0.35 -2.42 -6.77
C TYR A 120 1.49 -1.58 -6.18
N ARG A 121 1.16 -0.60 -5.32
CA ARG A 121 2.15 0.25 -4.63
C ARG A 121 3.05 -0.59 -3.70
N ALA A 122 2.51 -1.60 -3.02
CA ALA A 122 3.31 -2.51 -2.21
C ALA A 122 4.24 -3.38 -3.06
N ASN A 123 3.78 -3.92 -4.19
CA ASN A 123 4.60 -4.69 -5.14
C ASN A 123 5.77 -3.84 -5.65
N MET A 124 5.51 -2.58 -5.98
CA MET A 124 6.52 -1.61 -6.39
C MET A 124 7.65 -1.47 -5.35
N VAL A 125 7.30 -1.33 -4.05
CA VAL A 125 8.31 -1.25 -2.98
C VAL A 125 9.09 -2.57 -2.86
N ILE A 126 8.38 -3.71 -2.83
CA ILE A 126 8.98 -5.04 -2.65
C ILE A 126 9.95 -5.40 -3.78
N GLU A 127 9.64 -5.01 -5.02
CA GLU A 127 10.46 -5.31 -6.20
C GLU A 127 11.67 -4.40 -6.36
N ASN A 128 11.54 -3.11 -6.02
CA ASN A 128 12.53 -2.09 -6.39
C ASN A 128 13.45 -1.67 -5.24
N VAL A 129 13.05 -1.87 -3.98
CA VAL A 129 13.93 -1.60 -2.83
C VAL A 129 14.87 -2.79 -2.62
N ALA A 130 16.17 -2.56 -2.73
CA ALA A 130 17.18 -3.55 -2.39
C ALA A 130 17.31 -3.69 -0.86
N PRO A 131 17.36 -4.91 -0.28
CA PRO A 131 17.48 -5.13 1.17
C PRO A 131 18.93 -4.96 1.68
N ASP A 132 19.63 -3.90 1.23
CA ASP A 132 21.05 -3.65 1.48
C ASP A 132 21.33 -2.81 2.75
N SER A 133 20.29 -2.32 3.43
CA SER A 133 20.38 -1.65 4.73
C SER A 133 19.32 -2.17 5.71
N PRO A 134 19.52 -2.05 7.04
CA PRO A 134 18.48 -2.37 8.02
C PRO A 134 17.20 -1.58 7.81
N ALA A 135 17.30 -0.29 7.47
CA ALA A 135 16.13 0.57 7.23
C ALA A 135 15.31 0.07 6.02
N LYS A 136 15.97 -0.32 4.93
CA LYS A 136 15.27 -0.85 3.74
C LYS A 136 14.64 -2.22 3.99
N LYS A 137 15.23 -3.07 4.83
CA LYS A 137 14.60 -4.34 5.24
C LYS A 137 13.29 -4.10 5.99
N VAL A 138 13.27 -3.13 6.91
CA VAL A 138 12.04 -2.71 7.60
C VAL A 138 10.99 -2.24 6.58
N ILE A 139 11.39 -1.42 5.60
CA ILE A 139 10.48 -0.91 4.55
C ILE A 139 9.87 -2.05 3.72
N ILE A 140 10.67 -3.02 3.29
CA ILE A 140 10.19 -4.19 2.54
C ILE A 140 9.24 -5.02 3.41
N ALA A 141 9.55 -5.18 4.70
CA ALA A 141 8.70 -5.89 5.64
C ALA A 141 7.34 -5.19 5.84
N GLU A 142 7.33 -3.86 5.99
CA GLU A 142 6.09 -3.07 6.04
C GLU A 142 5.27 -3.24 4.76
N ALA A 143 5.90 -3.17 3.58
CA ALA A 143 5.19 -3.35 2.31
C ALA A 143 4.53 -4.73 2.21
N LYS A 144 5.22 -5.79 2.64
CA LYS A 144 4.64 -7.15 2.72
C LYS A 144 3.47 -7.21 3.70
N ALA A 145 3.62 -6.66 4.91
CA ALA A 145 2.57 -6.69 5.91
C ALA A 145 1.32 -5.91 5.48
N LEU A 146 1.49 -4.75 4.83
CA LEU A 146 0.41 -3.96 4.26
C LEU A 146 -0.25 -4.67 3.08
N ARG A 147 0.52 -5.30 2.19
CA ARG A 147 -0.02 -6.14 1.11
C ARG A 147 -0.87 -7.29 1.67
N ALA A 148 -0.41 -7.92 2.74
CA ALA A 148 -1.15 -8.97 3.43
C ALA A 148 -2.46 -8.45 4.07
N LEU A 149 -2.46 -7.24 4.65
CA LEU A 149 -3.68 -6.59 5.16
C LEU A 149 -4.70 -6.33 4.06
N LEU A 150 -4.26 -5.82 2.90
CA LEU A 150 -5.14 -5.59 1.75
C LEU A 150 -5.71 -6.90 1.18
N TYR A 151 -4.89 -7.93 1.06
CA TYR A 151 -5.38 -9.26 0.65
C TYR A 151 -6.31 -9.89 1.69
N PHE A 152 -6.08 -9.65 2.98
CA PHE A 152 -6.97 -10.09 4.05
C PHE A 152 -8.38 -9.53 3.83
N ASP A 153 -8.51 -8.23 3.61
CA ASP A 153 -9.81 -7.61 3.35
C ASP A 153 -10.46 -8.15 2.07
N LEU A 154 -9.66 -8.36 1.02
CA LEU A 154 -10.14 -8.92 -0.24
C LEU A 154 -10.68 -10.35 -0.11
N VAL A 155 -9.94 -11.25 0.56
CA VAL A 155 -10.39 -12.65 0.70
C VAL A 155 -11.55 -12.80 1.68
N ASP A 156 -11.60 -11.95 2.71
CA ASP A 156 -12.69 -11.89 3.68
C ASP A 156 -14.02 -11.51 3.00
N LEU A 157 -14.01 -10.46 2.19
CA LEU A 157 -15.22 -9.88 1.61
C LEU A 157 -15.59 -10.45 0.21
N TRP A 158 -14.61 -10.77 -0.63
CA TRP A 158 -14.85 -11.26 -2.01
C TRP A 158 -14.54 -12.75 -2.19
N GLY A 159 -13.93 -13.42 -1.21
CA GLY A 159 -13.48 -14.79 -1.32
C GLY A 159 -12.35 -14.94 -2.34
N LYS A 160 -12.62 -15.61 -3.47
CA LYS A 160 -11.61 -15.82 -4.52
C LYS A 160 -11.29 -14.49 -5.20
N VAL A 161 -10.02 -14.11 -5.27
CA VAL A 161 -9.57 -12.86 -5.92
C VAL A 161 -8.28 -13.10 -6.73
N PRO A 162 -7.99 -12.29 -7.76
CA PRO A 162 -6.72 -12.38 -8.47
C PRO A 162 -5.51 -12.14 -7.55
N LEU A 163 -4.52 -13.03 -7.61
CA LEU A 163 -3.30 -12.91 -6.81
C LEU A 163 -2.20 -12.23 -7.62
N VAL A 164 -2.13 -10.90 -7.53
CA VAL A 164 -1.16 -10.05 -8.25
C VAL A 164 0.01 -9.72 -7.32
N LEU A 165 1.12 -10.44 -7.49
CA LEU A 165 2.32 -10.33 -6.62
C LEU A 165 3.50 -9.60 -7.26
N ILE A 166 3.32 -9.16 -8.50
CA ILE A 166 4.30 -8.41 -9.26
C ILE A 166 3.71 -7.09 -9.74
N THR A 167 4.56 -6.14 -10.11
CA THR A 167 4.14 -4.93 -10.83
C THR A 167 3.81 -5.32 -12.27
N ALA A 168 2.52 -5.40 -12.60
CA ALA A 168 2.07 -5.72 -13.96
C ALA A 168 2.50 -4.62 -14.95
N LYS A 169 3.20 -5.01 -16.01
CA LYS A 169 3.69 -4.12 -17.09
C LYS A 169 2.92 -4.31 -18.40
N THR A 170 2.22 -5.43 -18.54
CA THR A 170 1.52 -5.85 -19.77
C THR A 170 0.10 -6.32 -19.49
N PRO A 171 -0.77 -6.35 -20.53
CA PRO A 171 -2.14 -6.86 -20.41
C PRO A 171 -2.31 -8.27 -19.85
N THR A 172 -1.40 -9.15 -20.21
CA THR A 172 -1.39 -10.52 -19.73
C THR A 172 -1.00 -10.62 -18.25
N GLU A 173 -0.28 -9.65 -17.71
CA GLU A 173 0.12 -9.63 -16.30
C GLU A 173 -0.99 -9.12 -15.39
N TYR A 174 -1.89 -8.25 -15.87
CA TYR A 174 -3.06 -7.82 -15.09
C TYR A 174 -4.31 -8.70 -15.29
N ASN A 175 -4.43 -9.45 -16.39
CA ASN A 175 -5.55 -10.37 -16.61
C ASN A 175 -5.33 -11.74 -15.93
N GLN A 176 -5.23 -11.71 -14.59
CA GLN A 176 -5.04 -12.91 -13.77
C GLN A 176 -6.38 -13.59 -13.46
N LYS A 177 -6.36 -14.92 -13.43
CA LYS A 177 -7.51 -15.68 -12.91
C LYS A 177 -7.65 -15.43 -11.41
N ARG A 178 -8.88 -15.55 -10.91
CA ARG A 178 -9.15 -15.57 -9.47
C ARG A 178 -8.46 -16.80 -8.87
N ALA A 179 -7.61 -16.59 -7.87
CA ALA A 179 -6.98 -17.66 -7.12
C ALA A 179 -7.99 -18.30 -6.16
N GLU A 180 -7.75 -19.55 -5.77
CA GLU A 180 -8.50 -20.19 -4.69
C GLU A 180 -8.26 -19.44 -3.37
N THR A 181 -9.26 -19.41 -2.49
CA THR A 181 -9.14 -18.69 -1.20
C THR A 181 -7.95 -19.19 -0.38
N ALA A 182 -7.67 -20.50 -0.42
CA ALA A 182 -6.51 -21.09 0.25
C ALA A 182 -5.17 -20.55 -0.27
N GLU A 183 -5.06 -20.23 -1.56
CA GLU A 183 -3.85 -19.64 -2.14
C GLU A 183 -3.65 -18.19 -1.67
N VAL A 184 -4.74 -17.42 -1.61
CA VAL A 184 -4.71 -16.04 -1.08
C VAL A 184 -4.31 -16.05 0.40
N TRP A 185 -4.92 -16.91 1.21
CA TRP A 185 -4.54 -17.10 2.61
C TRP A 185 -3.09 -17.51 2.79
N SER A 186 -2.59 -18.43 1.97
CA SER A 186 -1.19 -18.86 2.01
C SER A 186 -0.23 -17.71 1.70
N GLN A 187 -0.61 -16.82 0.78
CA GLN A 187 0.18 -15.64 0.46
C GLN A 187 0.16 -14.59 1.59
N ILE A 188 -0.99 -14.37 2.23
CA ILE A 188 -1.10 -13.51 3.44
C ILE A 188 -0.18 -14.05 4.54
N GLU A 189 -0.22 -15.35 4.81
CA GLU A 189 0.65 -15.99 5.81
C GLU A 189 2.13 -15.81 5.46
N LYS A 190 2.51 -16.05 4.20
CA LYS A 190 3.88 -15.90 3.72
C LYS A 190 4.38 -14.47 3.94
N ASP A 191 3.64 -13.48 3.46
CA ASP A 191 4.04 -12.07 3.56
C ASP A 191 4.22 -11.64 5.02
N LEU A 192 3.31 -12.04 5.92
CA LEU A 192 3.41 -11.72 7.35
C LEU A 192 4.55 -12.46 8.05
N LEU A 193 4.74 -13.76 7.77
CA LEU A 193 5.82 -14.54 8.35
C LEU A 193 7.20 -14.02 7.92
N GLU A 194 7.33 -13.56 6.67
CA GLU A 194 8.55 -12.93 6.16
C GLU A 194 8.75 -11.51 6.70
N ALA A 195 7.69 -10.77 7.00
CA ALA A 195 7.78 -9.41 7.52
C ALA A 195 8.12 -9.34 9.02
N ILE A 196 7.51 -10.20 9.85
CA ILE A 196 7.62 -10.16 11.32
C ILE A 196 9.06 -10.06 11.85
N PRO A 197 10.07 -10.77 11.32
CA PRO A 197 11.44 -10.71 11.83
C PRO A 197 12.09 -9.33 11.73
N ASP A 198 11.78 -8.58 10.66
CA ASP A 198 12.42 -7.32 10.32
C ASP A 198 11.64 -6.09 10.82
N LEU A 199 10.38 -6.25 11.23
CA LEU A 199 9.58 -5.15 11.77
C LEU A 199 10.02 -4.72 13.18
N PRO A 200 10.00 -3.42 13.49
CA PRO A 200 10.34 -2.91 14.82
C PRO A 200 9.26 -3.24 15.85
N LEU A 201 9.65 -3.29 17.12
CA LEU A 201 8.72 -3.25 18.25
C LEU A 201 8.04 -1.87 18.33
N LYS A 202 6.88 -1.77 18.99
CA LYS A 202 6.16 -0.49 19.12
C LYS A 202 7.01 0.54 19.88
N SER A 203 7.70 0.09 20.92
CA SER A 203 8.62 0.89 21.74
C SER A 203 9.85 1.42 20.98
N GLU A 204 10.19 0.82 19.84
CA GLU A 204 11.30 1.25 18.98
C GLU A 204 10.88 2.34 17.99
N GLN A 205 9.57 2.50 17.74
CA GLN A 205 9.02 3.53 16.86
C GLN A 205 8.96 4.88 17.59
N LYS A 206 9.48 5.93 16.96
CA LYS A 206 9.57 7.29 17.55
C LYS A 206 9.15 8.35 16.55
N GLY A 207 8.71 9.51 17.04
CA GLY A 207 8.29 10.62 16.18
C GLY A 207 7.23 10.16 15.17
N GLY A 208 7.43 10.44 13.89
CA GLY A 208 6.50 10.07 12.82
C GLY A 208 6.38 8.57 12.56
N ASP A 209 7.27 7.73 13.12
CA ASP A 209 7.21 6.28 12.90
C ASP A 209 6.15 5.57 13.75
N VAL A 210 5.55 6.24 14.75
CA VAL A 210 4.55 5.63 15.66
C VAL A 210 3.26 5.18 14.96
N VAL A 211 3.02 5.69 13.75
CA VAL A 211 1.86 5.35 12.91
C VAL A 211 2.14 4.16 11.97
N ARG A 212 3.39 3.70 11.92
CA ARG A 212 3.83 2.64 10.99
C ARG A 212 3.54 1.27 11.55
N PHE A 213 3.43 0.30 10.66
CA PHE A 213 3.19 -1.10 10.98
C PHE A 213 4.32 -1.66 11.86
N SER A 214 3.96 -2.13 13.05
CA SER A 214 4.91 -2.73 13.99
C SER A 214 4.93 -4.26 13.90
N LYS A 215 5.88 -4.89 14.58
CA LYS A 215 5.94 -6.35 14.74
C LYS A 215 4.66 -6.91 15.38
N GLY A 216 4.12 -6.22 16.37
CA GLY A 216 2.88 -6.62 17.04
C GLY A 216 1.65 -6.47 16.14
N ALA A 217 1.63 -5.47 15.26
CA ALA A 217 0.60 -5.33 14.23
C ALA A 217 0.61 -6.51 13.24
N ALA A 218 1.80 -6.93 12.78
CA ALA A 218 1.93 -8.08 11.88
C ALA A 218 1.58 -9.40 12.55
N GLN A 219 2.00 -9.61 13.80
CA GLN A 219 1.60 -10.78 14.59
C GLN A 219 0.09 -10.81 14.82
N SER A 220 -0.52 -9.68 15.16
CA SER A 220 -1.98 -9.58 15.33
C SER A 220 -2.73 -9.85 14.03
N THR A 221 -2.25 -9.33 12.91
CA THR A 221 -2.85 -9.56 11.59
C THR A 221 -2.72 -11.03 11.18
N LEU A 222 -1.57 -11.67 11.44
CA LEU A 222 -1.37 -13.10 11.18
C LEU A 222 -2.26 -13.97 12.08
N GLY A 223 -2.40 -13.60 13.35
CA GLY A 223 -3.34 -14.25 14.27
C GLY A 223 -4.78 -14.19 13.75
N LYS A 224 -5.21 -13.03 13.24
CA LYS A 224 -6.53 -12.88 12.58
C LYS A 224 -6.64 -13.76 11.33
N ALA A 225 -5.63 -13.78 10.46
CA ALA A 225 -5.62 -14.63 9.26
C ALA A 225 -5.76 -16.13 9.61
N TYR A 226 -5.06 -16.60 10.66
CA TYR A 226 -5.22 -17.96 11.16
C TYR A 226 -6.62 -18.21 11.74
N LEU A 227 -7.18 -17.26 12.48
CA LEU A 227 -8.51 -17.40 13.07
C LEU A 227 -9.60 -17.53 11.99
N PHE A 228 -9.55 -16.73 10.93
CA PHE A 228 -10.49 -16.79 9.80
C PHE A 228 -10.40 -18.13 9.04
N GLN A 229 -9.23 -18.77 9.07
CA GLN A 229 -9.01 -20.12 8.54
C GLN A 229 -9.31 -21.23 9.55
N LYS A 230 -9.78 -20.90 10.77
CA LYS A 230 -10.03 -21.84 11.87
C LYS A 230 -8.77 -22.59 12.37
N LYS A 231 -7.59 -22.02 12.12
CA LYS A 231 -6.29 -22.48 12.65
C LYS A 231 -6.09 -21.95 14.07
N TYR A 232 -6.90 -22.45 15.01
CA TYR A 232 -7.04 -21.85 16.34
C TYR A 232 -5.75 -21.89 17.17
N ALA A 233 -4.96 -22.95 17.06
CA ALA A 233 -3.71 -23.09 17.81
C ALA A 233 -2.68 -22.07 17.33
N GLU A 234 -2.53 -21.92 16.01
CA GLU A 234 -1.64 -20.96 15.38
C GLU A 234 -2.07 -19.51 15.67
N ALA A 235 -3.37 -19.23 15.61
CA ALA A 235 -3.94 -17.94 15.98
C ALA A 235 -3.61 -17.59 17.43
N SER A 236 -3.92 -18.50 18.37
CA SER A 236 -3.63 -18.32 19.80
C SER A 236 -2.15 -18.08 20.06
N ASN A 237 -1.25 -18.80 19.36
CA ASN A 237 0.18 -18.61 19.50
C ASN A 237 0.64 -17.22 19.05
N MET A 238 0.09 -16.70 17.95
CA MET A 238 0.43 -15.35 17.48
C MET A 238 -0.09 -14.25 18.41
N PHE A 239 -1.35 -14.35 18.86
CA PHE A 239 -1.89 -13.39 19.82
C PHE A 239 -1.15 -13.43 21.16
N LYS A 240 -0.75 -14.62 21.62
CA LYS A 240 0.05 -14.76 22.84
C LYS A 240 1.40 -14.05 22.74
N LYS A 241 2.07 -14.07 21.59
CA LYS A 241 3.32 -13.31 21.39
C LYS A 241 3.12 -11.81 21.58
N VAL A 242 2.00 -11.26 21.11
CA VAL A 242 1.67 -9.84 21.29
C VAL A 242 1.41 -9.53 22.76
N ILE A 243 0.62 -10.35 23.45
CA ILE A 243 0.32 -10.19 24.88
C ILE A 243 1.62 -10.28 25.72
N ASP A 244 2.45 -11.29 25.48
CA ASP A 244 3.68 -11.53 26.24
C ASP A 244 4.81 -10.54 25.91
N SER A 245 4.67 -9.73 24.85
CA SER A 245 5.69 -8.74 24.45
C SER A 245 5.81 -7.56 25.42
N ASN A 246 4.76 -7.27 26.18
CA ASN A 246 4.63 -6.06 27.01
C ASN A 246 4.74 -4.73 26.22
N GLU A 247 4.55 -4.76 24.90
CA GLU A 247 4.52 -3.57 24.03
C GLU A 247 3.16 -2.85 24.06
N TYR A 248 2.11 -3.56 24.48
CA TYR A 248 0.72 -3.11 24.48
C TYR A 248 0.07 -3.37 25.83
N GLY A 249 -1.08 -2.77 26.05
CA GLY A 249 -1.88 -2.93 27.25
C GLY A 249 -3.25 -2.29 27.07
N LEU A 250 -4.05 -2.27 28.13
CA LEU A 250 -5.39 -1.69 28.12
C LEU A 250 -5.37 -0.27 28.69
N GLU A 251 -6.12 0.63 28.08
CA GLU A 251 -6.35 1.97 28.57
C GLU A 251 -7.22 1.87 29.83
N PRO A 252 -6.77 2.38 31.00
CA PRO A 252 -7.53 2.27 32.23
C PRO A 252 -8.92 2.93 32.17
N ASP A 253 -9.07 3.99 31.36
CA ASP A 253 -10.34 4.70 31.18
C ASP A 253 -10.87 4.55 29.76
N TYR A 254 -11.84 3.63 29.60
CA TYR A 254 -12.52 3.39 28.33
C TYR A 254 -13.08 4.66 27.68
N SER A 255 -13.48 5.68 28.46
CA SER A 255 -14.04 6.92 27.91
C SER A 255 -13.01 7.78 27.16
N ARG A 256 -11.73 7.38 27.21
CA ARG A 256 -10.63 8.08 26.56
C ARG A 256 -10.20 7.46 25.25
N ILE A 257 -10.48 6.19 24.98
CA ILE A 257 -9.86 5.44 23.84
C ILE A 257 -10.05 6.09 22.46
N LEU A 258 -11.11 6.88 22.27
CA LEU A 258 -11.41 7.60 21.02
C LEU A 258 -10.99 9.08 21.05
N ARG A 259 -10.21 9.51 22.06
CA ARG A 259 -9.77 10.90 22.19
C ARG A 259 -8.40 11.09 21.55
N LYS A 260 -8.14 12.31 21.08
CA LYS A 260 -6.88 12.68 20.44
C LYS A 260 -5.65 12.41 21.30
N ASP A 261 -5.76 12.58 22.62
CA ASP A 261 -4.65 12.38 23.55
C ASP A 261 -4.31 10.90 23.80
N THR A 262 -5.17 9.96 23.37
CA THR A 262 -4.92 8.51 23.38
C THR A 262 -4.57 7.91 22.02
N GLU A 263 -4.49 8.71 20.96
CA GLU A 263 -4.05 8.26 19.64
C GLU A 263 -2.66 7.59 19.73
N PHE A 264 -2.53 6.44 19.07
CA PHE A 264 -1.31 5.63 19.00
C PHE A 264 -0.76 5.14 20.36
N LYS A 265 -1.54 5.23 21.45
CA LYS A 265 -1.11 4.82 22.80
C LYS A 265 -1.21 3.30 23.01
N VAL A 266 -1.34 2.89 24.27
CA VAL A 266 -1.06 1.55 24.79
C VAL A 266 -1.96 0.45 24.20
N GLU A 267 -3.22 0.77 23.83
CA GLU A 267 -4.14 -0.15 23.15
C GLU A 267 -3.98 -0.19 21.63
N SER A 268 -3.37 0.84 21.03
CA SER A 268 -3.29 1.00 19.59
C SER A 268 -2.26 0.03 19.00
N VAL A 269 -2.74 -1.06 18.39
CA VAL A 269 -1.89 -2.06 17.73
C VAL A 269 -1.46 -1.58 16.34
N PHE A 270 -2.42 -1.07 15.57
CA PHE A 270 -2.21 -0.36 14.31
C PHE A 270 -3.38 0.58 14.09
N GLU A 271 -3.09 1.82 13.75
CA GLU A 271 -4.07 2.90 13.66
C GLU A 271 -3.73 3.78 12.45
N ILE A 272 -4.75 4.09 11.65
CA ILE A 272 -4.61 4.92 10.45
C ILE A 272 -4.64 6.37 10.89
N SER A 273 -3.54 7.08 10.66
CA SER A 273 -3.41 8.48 11.04
C SER A 273 -4.18 9.41 10.10
N TYR A 274 -4.88 10.39 10.68
CA TYR A 274 -5.51 11.49 9.98
C TYR A 274 -5.04 12.81 10.59
N SER A 275 -4.85 13.85 9.77
CA SER A 275 -4.51 15.19 10.25
C SER A 275 -5.48 16.24 9.71
N ALA A 276 -5.81 17.22 10.55
CA ALA A 276 -6.56 18.41 10.15
C ALA A 276 -5.66 19.45 9.46
N ASP A 277 -4.35 19.36 9.62
CA ASP A 277 -3.37 20.29 9.05
C ASP A 277 -3.11 19.92 7.60
N LYS A 278 -3.78 20.65 6.70
CA LYS A 278 -3.59 20.53 5.26
C LYS A 278 -2.27 21.16 4.84
N ILE A 279 -1.19 20.39 4.86
CA ILE A 279 0.01 20.74 4.11
C ILE A 279 -0.05 20.00 2.78
N MET A 280 -0.47 20.73 1.74
CA MET A 280 -0.39 20.28 0.35
C MET A 280 1.04 20.43 -0.13
N ILE A 281 1.78 19.34 -0.31
CA ILE A 281 3.01 19.30 -1.11
C ILE A 281 2.77 18.30 -2.24
N GLY A 282 2.16 18.75 -3.34
CA GLY A 282 1.65 17.86 -4.38
C GLY A 282 0.47 16.99 -3.90
N ASP A 283 0.17 15.91 -4.64
CA ASP A 283 -0.94 14.98 -4.34
C ASP A 283 -0.64 14.01 -3.17
N ILE A 284 0.24 14.38 -2.23
CA ILE A 284 0.64 13.53 -1.10
C ILE A 284 0.52 14.32 0.21
N TYR A 285 -0.18 13.75 1.19
CA TYR A 285 -0.38 14.32 2.52
C TYR A 285 0.67 13.80 3.50
N MET A 286 1.45 14.69 4.14
CA MET A 286 2.33 14.33 5.27
C MET A 286 2.31 15.39 6.38
N ASP A 287 2.51 14.93 7.62
CA ASP A 287 2.55 15.70 8.87
C ASP A 287 3.78 16.63 8.97
N SER A 288 3.63 17.76 9.65
CA SER A 288 4.69 18.73 9.93
C SER A 288 5.11 18.84 11.40
N GLU A 289 4.44 18.16 12.32
CA GLU A 289 4.64 18.38 13.76
C GLU A 289 5.58 17.39 14.46
N THR A 290 6.22 16.46 13.76
CA THR A 290 7.30 15.65 14.37
C THR A 290 8.67 16.33 14.26
N LYS A 291 8.82 17.47 14.94
CA LYS A 291 10.12 18.00 15.36
C LYS A 291 10.37 17.72 16.84
#